data_AF-X1NED6-F1
#
_entry.id   AF-X1NED6-F1
#
_cell.length_a   1.000
_cell.length_b   1.000
_cell.length_c   1.000
_cell.angle_alpha   90.00
_cell.angle_beta   90.00
_cell.angle_gamma   90.00
#
_symmetry.space_group_name_H-M   'P 1'
#
loop_
_entity.id
_entity.type
_entity.pdbx_description
1 polymer ?
#
loop_
_entity_poly.entity_id
_entity_poly.type
_entity_poly.pdbx_seq_one_letter_code
_entity_poly.pdbx_strand_id
1 'polypeptide(L)'
;MLVVSTLVMRLTQPGYFPKLFVPAEQMPESLRAHLRYPEDMFSIQASVYQSYHMRDARVFYNKEDLWTVPKEVYFGSEQAMEPYYVIMCLPDEEKEEFLLMLP
;
A
#
# COMPACT_ATOMS: atom_id res chain seq x y z
N MET A 1 -5.29 -11.67 -4.96
CA MET A 1 -6.37 -10.68 -4.87
C MET A 1 -5.72 -9.32 -5.03
N LEU A 2 -6.18 -8.50 -5.98
CA LEU A 2 -5.49 -7.25 -6.30
C LEU A 2 -5.77 -6.19 -5.21
N VAL A 3 -4.82 -5.96 -4.31
CA VAL A 3 -4.86 -4.82 -3.38
C VAL A 3 -4.28 -3.61 -4.12
N VAL A 4 -5.13 -2.65 -4.47
CA VAL A 4 -4.73 -1.37 -5.08
C VAL A 4 -4.86 -0.28 -4.03
N SER A 5 -3.79 0.46 -3.76
CA SER A 5 -3.89 1.68 -2.98
C SER A 5 -4.05 2.88 -3.90
N THR A 6 -5.23 3.49 -3.88
CA THR A 6 -5.52 4.84 -4.40
C THR A 6 -5.55 5.89 -3.26
N LEU A 7 -4.97 5.57 -2.10
CA LEU A 7 -5.16 6.38 -0.89
C LEU A 7 -4.32 7.67 -0.91
N VAL A 8 -5.02 8.82 -0.83
CA VAL A 8 -4.42 10.13 -0.56
C VAL A 8 -3.65 10.08 0.77
N MET A 9 -2.34 10.22 0.67
CA MET A 9 -1.42 10.24 1.80
C MET A 9 -1.72 11.46 2.68
N ARG A 10 -2.38 11.27 3.82
CA ARG A 10 -2.30 12.22 4.94
C ARG A 10 -0.91 12.12 5.55
N LEU A 11 0.05 12.75 4.89
CA LEU A 11 1.37 12.96 5.45
C LEU A 11 1.25 13.74 6.75
N THR A 12 1.90 13.22 7.78
CA THR A 12 2.25 13.89 9.04
C THR A 12 1.13 14.05 10.08
N GLN A 13 1.22 13.26 11.15
CA GLN A 13 0.81 13.67 12.49
C GLN A 13 2.06 14.25 13.18
N PRO A 14 2.16 15.58 13.37
CA PRO A 14 3.36 16.22 13.94
C PRO A 14 3.67 15.82 15.39
N GLY A 15 2.77 15.10 16.07
CA GLY A 15 2.82 14.88 17.51
C GLY A 15 3.94 13.97 18.02
N TYR A 16 4.41 13.01 17.22
CA TYR A 16 5.34 11.97 17.71
C TYR A 16 6.82 12.23 17.35
N PHE A 17 7.09 13.00 16.29
CA PHE A 17 8.46 13.24 15.78
C PHE A 17 8.68 14.68 15.28
N PRO A 18 8.53 15.70 16.13
CA PRO A 18 8.47 17.11 15.72
C PRO A 18 9.78 17.69 15.16
N LYS A 19 10.91 17.01 15.33
CA LYS A 19 12.23 17.45 14.82
C LYS A 19 12.68 16.72 13.54
N LEU A 20 11.98 15.65 13.16
CA LEU A 20 12.34 14.83 11.99
C LEU A 20 11.59 15.25 10.73
N PHE A 21 10.42 15.88 10.88
CA PHE A 21 9.56 16.25 9.76
C PHE A 21 9.30 17.75 9.73
N VAL A 22 9.44 18.31 8.53
CA VAL A 22 9.00 19.66 8.20
C VAL A 22 7.51 19.59 7.81
N PRO A 23 6.67 20.56 8.21
CA PRO A 23 5.27 20.61 7.79
C PRO A 23 5.12 20.50 6.27
N ALA A 24 4.15 19.71 5.81
CA ALA A 24 3.94 19.43 4.39
C ALA A 24 3.61 20.72 3.59
N GLU A 25 3.06 21.73 4.25
CA GLU A 25 2.77 23.05 3.68
C GLU A 25 4.04 23.78 3.21
N GLN A 26 5.19 23.49 3.83
CA GLN A 26 6.48 24.09 3.46
C GLN A 26 7.17 23.36 2.30
N MET A 27 6.62 22.22 1.86
CA MET A 27 7.16 21.48 0.70
C MET A 27 6.91 22.28 -0.58
N PRO A 28 7.91 22.45 -1.48
CA PRO A 28 7.71 23.05 -2.79
C PRO A 28 6.57 22.37 -3.57
N GLU A 29 5.77 23.16 -4.27
CA GLU A 29 4.60 22.67 -5.01
C GLU A 29 4.96 21.59 -6.04
N SER A 30 6.10 21.76 -6.71
CA SER A 30 6.63 20.79 -7.67
C SER A 30 6.91 19.43 -7.03
N LEU A 31 7.46 19.38 -5.80
CA LEU A 31 7.71 18.14 -5.08
C LEU A 31 6.40 17.52 -4.57
N ARG A 32 5.48 18.35 -4.10
CA ARG A 32 4.17 17.90 -3.61
C ARG A 32 3.35 17.20 -4.69
N ALA A 33 3.41 17.69 -5.94
CA ALA A 33 2.75 17.06 -7.09
C ALA A 33 3.26 15.63 -7.38
N HIS A 34 4.49 15.32 -6.98
CA HIS A 34 5.13 14.03 -7.19
C HIS A 34 5.14 13.16 -5.94
N LEU A 35 4.50 13.59 -4.86
CA LEU A 35 4.37 12.76 -3.68
C LEU A 35 3.56 11.50 -4.03
N ARG A 36 4.07 10.34 -3.58
CA ARG A 36 3.45 9.03 -3.77
C ARG A 36 3.32 8.32 -2.44
N TYR A 37 2.39 7.37 -2.38
CA TYR A 37 2.15 6.55 -1.20
C TYR A 37 3.32 5.56 -1.04
N PRO A 38 4.08 5.58 0.07
CA PRO A 38 5.27 4.75 0.25
C PRO A 38 4.92 3.27 0.30
N GLU A 39 5.81 2.48 -0.29
CA GLU A 39 5.73 1.02 -0.31
C GLU A 39 5.70 0.41 1.09
N ASP A 40 6.58 0.86 2.00
CA ASP A 40 6.62 0.36 3.38
C ASP A 40 5.29 0.52 4.12
N MET A 41 4.64 1.68 3.95
CA MET A 41 3.34 1.93 4.59
C MET A 41 2.27 1.01 3.99
N PHE A 42 2.33 0.79 2.68
CA PHE A 42 1.42 -0.12 1.99
C PHE A 42 1.64 -1.57 2.39
N SER A 43 2.88 -2.03 2.52
CA SER A 43 3.24 -3.36 3.02
C SER A 43 2.67 -3.62 4.42
N ILE A 44 2.75 -2.62 5.32
CA ILE A 44 2.13 -2.71 6.65
C ILE A 44 0.61 -2.80 6.52
N GLN A 45 -0.02 -1.95 5.70
CA GLN A 45 -1.46 -2.00 5.48
C GLN A 45 -1.92 -3.36 4.93
N ALA A 46 -1.24 -3.87 3.91
CA ALA A 46 -1.50 -5.18 3.32
C ALA A 46 -1.37 -6.29 4.37
N SER A 47 -0.33 -6.24 5.22
CA SER A 47 -0.13 -7.17 6.33
C SER A 47 -1.30 -7.20 7.32
N VAL A 48 -1.83 -6.03 7.68
CA VAL A 48 -3.02 -5.95 8.52
C VAL A 48 -4.25 -6.51 7.79
N TYR A 49 -4.44 -6.15 6.52
CA TYR A 49 -5.59 -6.59 5.72
C TYR A 49 -5.65 -8.11 5.47
N GLN A 50 -4.51 -8.82 5.55
CA GLN A 50 -4.49 -10.29 5.45
C GLN A 50 -5.47 -10.97 6.40
N SER A 51 -5.69 -10.39 7.58
CA SER A 51 -6.61 -10.96 8.59
C SER A 51 -7.88 -10.13 8.78
N TYR A 52 -7.80 -8.80 8.67
CA TYR A 52 -8.89 -7.90 9.04
C TYR A 52 -9.97 -7.70 7.96
N HIS A 53 -9.82 -8.33 6.78
CA HIS A 53 -10.91 -8.38 5.80
C HIS A 53 -12.05 -9.34 6.24
N MET A 54 -11.76 -10.30 7.12
CA MET A 54 -12.73 -11.28 7.60
C MET A 54 -13.74 -10.62 8.55
N ARG A 55 -15.02 -10.60 8.15
CA ARG A 55 -16.10 -9.98 8.93
C ARG A 55 -16.80 -10.95 9.89
N ASP A 56 -16.78 -12.26 9.62
CA ASP A 56 -17.35 -13.27 10.53
C ASP A 56 -16.30 -13.65 11.60
N ALA A 57 -16.67 -13.50 12.88
CA ALA A 57 -15.78 -13.75 14.01
C ALA A 57 -15.32 -15.20 14.12
N ARG A 58 -16.11 -16.17 13.66
CA ARG A 58 -15.74 -17.60 13.66
C ARG A 58 -14.66 -17.86 12.61
N VAL A 59 -14.82 -17.30 11.41
CA VAL A 59 -13.84 -17.38 10.32
C VAL A 59 -12.53 -16.70 10.72
N PHE A 60 -12.62 -15.54 11.38
CA PHE A 60 -11.45 -14.83 11.91
C PHE A 60 -10.70 -15.63 12.98
N TYR A 61 -11.42 -16.22 13.95
CA TYR A 61 -10.80 -17.02 15.02
C TYR A 61 -10.11 -18.27 14.46
N ASN A 62 -10.75 -18.95 13.51
CA ASN A 62 -10.21 -20.15 12.89
C ASN A 62 -9.16 -19.85 11.79
N LYS A 63 -9.02 -18.58 11.38
CA LYS A 63 -8.16 -18.14 10.26
C LYS A 63 -8.42 -18.90 8.95
N GLU A 64 -9.69 -19.23 8.71
CA GLU A 64 -10.08 -20.07 7.57
C GLU A 64 -9.87 -19.39 6.22
N ASP A 65 -9.92 -18.05 6.18
CA ASP A 65 -9.78 -17.25 4.95
C ASP A 65 -8.56 -16.30 5.03
N LEU A 66 -7.46 -16.74 5.65
CA LEU A 66 -6.27 -15.90 5.77
C LEU A 66 -5.62 -15.69 4.39
N TRP A 67 -5.52 -14.44 3.94
CA TRP A 67 -4.76 -14.14 2.74
C TRP A 67 -3.27 -14.25 3.01
N THR A 68 -2.53 -14.74 2.03
CA THR A 68 -1.08 -14.85 2.07
C THR A 68 -0.47 -14.00 0.96
N VAL A 69 0.67 -13.38 1.25
CA VAL A 69 1.44 -12.68 0.21
C VAL A 69 1.95 -13.72 -0.79
N PRO A 70 1.73 -13.52 -2.10
CA PRO A 70 2.24 -14.44 -3.11
C PRO A 70 3.76 -14.51 -3.07
N LYS A 71 4.30 -15.61 -3.60
CA LYS A 71 5.73 -15.79 -3.78
C LYS A 71 6.09 -15.80 -5.25
N GLU A 72 7.23 -15.21 -5.56
CA GLU A 72 7.80 -15.18 -6.90
C GLU A 72 9.17 -15.85 -6.93
N VAL A 73 9.58 -16.30 -8.12
CA VAL A 73 10.94 -16.79 -8.36
C VAL A 73 11.74 -15.65 -8.95
N TYR A 74 12.66 -15.09 -8.17
CA TYR A 74 13.55 -14.01 -8.58
C TYR A 74 14.99 -14.48 -8.48
N PHE A 75 15.75 -14.34 -9.56
CA PHE A 75 17.14 -14.84 -9.69
C PHE A 75 17.35 -16.30 -9.22
N GLY A 76 16.35 -17.16 -9.42
CA GLY A 76 16.44 -18.59 -9.07
C GLY A 76 16.16 -18.92 -7.60
N SER A 77 15.78 -17.92 -6.78
CA SER A 77 15.28 -18.12 -5.42
C SER A 77 13.81 -17.73 -5.30
N GLU A 78 13.06 -18.49 -4.49
CA GLU A 78 11.69 -18.17 -4.13
C GLU A 78 11.69 -17.09 -3.03
N GLN A 79 11.05 -15.95 -3.30
CA GLN A 79 10.91 -14.84 -2.34
C GLN A 79 9.44 -14.39 -2.28
N ALA A 80 9.06 -13.72 -1.19
CA ALA A 80 7.76 -13.06 -1.13
C ALA A 80 7.74 -11.89 -2.13
N MET A 81 6.60 -11.69 -2.80
CA MET A 81 6.43 -10.52 -3.66
C MET A 81 6.42 -9.25 -2.81
N GLU A 82 7.16 -8.25 -3.26
CA GLU A 82 7.11 -6.89 -2.71
C GLU A 82 6.12 -6.04 -3.52
N PRO A 83 5.45 -5.05 -2.92
CA PRO A 83 4.53 -4.20 -3.67
C PRO A 83 5.28 -3.38 -4.71
N TYR A 84 4.69 -3.22 -5.89
CA TYR A 84 5.34 -2.52 -6.99
C TYR A 84 4.40 -1.52 -7.66
N TYR A 85 5.00 -0.50 -8.26
CA TYR A 85 4.27 0.51 -8.99
C TYR A 85 4.01 0.08 -10.42
N VAL A 86 2.77 0.26 -10.87
CA VAL A 86 2.35 0.05 -12.26
C VAL A 86 1.64 1.28 -12.78
N ILE A 87 1.81 1.54 -14.08
CA ILE A 87 1.00 2.51 -14.80
C ILE A 87 -0.06 1.71 -15.54
N MET A 88 -1.33 1.94 -15.20
CA MET A 88 -2.45 1.30 -15.89
C MET A 88 -3.68 2.19 -15.86
N CYS A 89 -4.58 1.92 -16.80
CA CYS A 89 -5.90 2.54 -16.83
C CYS A 89 -6.90 1.51 -16.27
N LEU A 90 -7.61 1.87 -15.20
CA LEU A 90 -8.63 1.00 -14.61
C LEU A 90 -9.85 0.90 -15.55
N PRO A 91 -10.52 -0.26 -15.60
CA PRO A 91 -11.83 -0.32 -16.25
C PRO A 91 -12.76 0.69 -15.57
N ASP A 92 -13.36 1.57 -16.36
CA ASP A 92 -14.19 2.73 -15.96
C ASP A 92 -13.46 4.07 -15.72
N GLU A 93 -12.13 4.12 -15.90
CA GLU A 93 -11.38 5.38 -15.90
C GLU A 93 -10.89 5.76 -17.30
N GLU A 94 -10.84 7.07 -17.59
CA GLU A 94 -10.38 7.60 -18.89
C GLU A 94 -8.88 7.93 -18.90
N LYS A 95 -8.21 7.91 -17.74
CA LYS A 95 -6.82 8.33 -17.58
C LYS A 95 -5.96 7.21 -17.03
N GLU A 96 -4.69 7.24 -17.41
CA GLU A 96 -3.67 6.36 -16.83
C GLU A 96 -3.35 6.83 -15.42
N GLU A 97 -3.38 5.90 -14.47
CA GLU A 97 -3.03 6.15 -13.08
C GLU A 97 -1.74 5.42 -12.70
N PHE A 98 -1.00 6.02 -11.78
CA PHE A 98 0.18 5.44 -11.18
C PHE A 98 -0.23 4.71 -9.90
N LEU A 99 -0.35 3.39 -9.97
CA LEU A 99 -0.90 2.56 -8.90
C LEU A 99 0.21 1.80 -8.18
N LEU A 100 0.11 1.72 -6.87
CA LEU A 100 0.89 0.79 -6.06
C LEU A 100 0.05 -0.45 -5.79
N MET A 101 0.56 -1.62 -6.16
CA MET A 101 -0.18 -2.88 -6.06
C MET A 101 0.63 -4.00 -5.40
N LEU A 102 -0.09 -4.87 -4.69
CA LEU A 102 0.39 -6.18 -4.25
C LEU A 102 -0.66 -7.23 -4.69
N PRO A 103 -0.26 -8.24 -5.50
CA PRO A 103 -1.19 -9.25 -6.04
C PRO A 103 -1.80 -10.23 -5.03
#